data_AF-A0A3B0U4Q5-F1
#
_entry.id   AF-A0A3B0U4Q5-F1
#
_cell.length_a   1.000
_cell.length_b   1.000
_cell.length_c   1.000
_cell.angle_alpha   90.00
_cell.angle_beta   90.00
_cell.angle_gamma   90.00
#
_symmetry.space_group_name_H-M   'P 1'
#
loop_
_entity.id
_entity.type
_entity.pdbx_description
1 polymer ?
#
loop_
_entity_poly.entity_id
_entity_poly.type
_entity_poly.pdbx_seq_one_letter_code
_entity_poly.pdbx_strand_id
1 'polypeptide(L)'
;MTGGEEPKDKQLGTFLQEITLLTGQDRDDDDDNDKVTLMTIHMAKGLEFKNVYIVGMEEDLFPSQMMLSSRADLEEERRLFYVAITRAEQKLFLSYALSRYRFGRLKSCEPSRFIEEIDSKFIKENSKFGGHSTQPITTVTSQYAKNLIRGASHSNQKTTSQQVYTPSSDFTPSDTTNLEEGMKVEHPKFGFGKVINIDNLGTSRKAKVEFDNFGEKTLLLSFAKLKIH
;
A
#
# COMPACT_ATOMS: atom_id res chain seq x y z
N MET A 1 -0.63 68.11 -2.28
CA MET A 1 -1.30 67.27 -1.27
C MET A 1 -1.02 65.82 -1.63
N THR A 2 0.11 65.30 -1.14
CA THR A 2 0.57 63.93 -1.36
C THR A 2 0.24 63.12 -0.10
N GLY A 3 -0.87 62.38 -0.13
CA GLY A 3 -1.16 61.35 0.87
C GLY A 3 -0.50 60.06 0.43
N GLY A 4 0.72 59.81 0.92
CA GLY A 4 1.32 58.48 0.83
C GLY A 4 0.62 57.56 1.82
N GLU A 5 0.16 56.39 1.35
CA GLU A 5 -0.30 55.33 2.23
C GLU A 5 0.86 54.87 3.13
N GLU A 6 0.66 54.94 4.44
CA GLU A 6 1.63 54.50 5.44
C GLU A 6 1.86 52.98 5.34
N PRO A 7 3.10 52.50 5.55
CA PRO A 7 3.39 51.07 5.56
C PRO A 7 2.72 50.40 6.76
N LYS A 8 1.91 49.36 6.50
CA LYS A 8 1.30 48.49 7.52
C LYS A 8 2.31 48.14 8.62
N ASP A 9 1.88 48.29 9.87
CA ASP A 9 2.67 48.13 11.09
C ASP A 9 3.67 46.95 11.05
N LYS A 10 4.97 47.29 10.98
CA LYS A 10 6.11 46.36 11.08
C LYS A 10 6.34 45.91 12.53
N GLN A 11 5.30 45.42 13.21
CA GLN A 11 5.42 44.85 14.54
C GLN A 11 5.65 43.34 14.45
N LEU A 12 6.53 42.81 15.30
CA LEU A 12 6.84 41.37 15.35
C LEU A 12 5.57 40.52 15.55
N GLY A 13 4.57 41.04 16.27
CA GLY A 13 3.27 40.37 16.44
C GLY A 13 2.54 40.15 15.12
N THR A 14 2.44 41.20 14.29
CA THR A 14 1.84 41.13 12.95
C THR A 14 2.61 40.17 12.05
N PHE A 15 3.94 40.20 12.10
CA PHE A 15 4.80 39.30 11.31
C PHE A 15 4.66 37.82 11.73
N LEU A 16 4.61 37.53 13.03
CA LEU A 16 4.40 36.16 13.53
C LEU A 16 3.00 35.64 13.19
N GLN A 17 1.99 36.51 13.25
CA GLN A 17 0.63 36.18 12.82
C GLN A 17 0.60 35.88 11.31
N GLU A 18 1.21 36.74 10.50
CA GLU A 18 1.31 36.56 9.04
C GLU A 18 2.03 35.25 8.67
N ILE A 19 3.19 34.94 9.27
CA ILE A 19 3.90 33.66 9.03
C ILE A 19 3.06 32.45 9.46
N THR A 20 2.27 32.58 10.51
CA THR A 20 1.40 31.48 10.98
C THR A 20 0.23 31.24 10.02
N LEU A 21 -0.23 32.29 9.32
CA LEU A 21 -1.33 32.24 8.36
C LEU A 21 -0.87 31.90 6.93
N LEU A 22 0.37 32.22 6.56
CA LEU A 22 0.94 31.91 5.26
C LEU A 22 1.04 30.39 5.09
N THR A 23 0.29 29.86 4.14
CA THR A 23 0.38 28.47 3.73
C THR A 23 1.42 28.31 2.63
N GLY A 24 1.89 27.08 2.39
CA GLY A 24 2.89 26.81 1.34
C GLY A 24 2.44 27.21 -0.08
N GLN A 25 1.14 27.48 -0.29
CA GLN A 25 0.57 27.98 -1.54
C GLN A 25 0.74 29.50 -1.72
N ASP A 26 0.97 30.26 -0.66
CA ASP A 26 1.00 31.73 -0.70
C ASP A 26 2.38 32.29 -1.07
N ARG A 27 3.33 31.43 -1.45
CA ARG A 27 4.71 31.79 -1.80
C ARG A 27 5.00 31.78 -3.30
N ASP A 28 3.98 31.93 -4.13
CA ASP A 28 4.11 31.98 -5.59
C ASP A 28 4.56 33.39 -6.05
N ASP A 29 5.73 33.84 -5.58
CA ASP A 29 6.41 35.07 -6.02
C ASP A 29 7.50 34.80 -7.09
N ASP A 30 7.59 33.57 -7.62
CA ASP A 30 8.50 33.24 -8.72
C ASP A 30 7.76 33.30 -10.06
N ASP A 31 8.25 34.16 -10.96
CA ASP A 31 7.79 34.39 -12.35
C ASP A 31 7.86 33.13 -13.25
N ASP A 32 8.31 32.00 -12.72
CA ASP A 32 8.44 30.72 -13.41
C ASP A 32 7.20 29.82 -13.20
N ASN A 33 6.32 29.86 -14.19
CA ASN A 33 5.07 29.10 -14.21
C ASN A 33 5.20 27.71 -14.87
N ASP A 34 6.39 27.31 -15.37
CA ASP A 34 6.59 26.02 -16.03
C ASP A 34 7.00 24.91 -15.04
N LYS A 35 6.10 24.64 -14.07
CA LYS A 35 6.32 23.65 -13.02
C LYS A 35 5.17 22.65 -12.89
N VAL A 36 5.49 21.44 -12.46
CA VAL A 36 4.47 20.44 -12.08
C VAL A 36 4.12 20.63 -10.62
N THR A 37 2.85 20.90 -10.34
CA THR A 37 2.36 21.05 -8.97
C THR A 37 2.05 19.69 -8.37
N LEU A 38 2.72 19.35 -7.27
CA LEU A 38 2.47 18.14 -6.50
C LEU A 38 1.82 18.50 -5.17
N MET A 39 0.67 17.91 -4.88
CA MET A 39 -0.09 18.20 -3.66
C MET A 39 -0.91 16.98 -3.24
N THR A 40 -1.46 17.04 -2.02
CA THR A 40 -2.44 16.05 -1.57
C THR A 40 -3.82 16.36 -2.14
N ILE A 41 -4.70 15.37 -2.21
CA ILE A 41 -6.09 15.54 -2.70
C ILE A 41 -6.83 16.63 -1.90
N HIS A 42 -6.60 16.70 -0.59
CA HIS A 42 -7.21 17.71 0.28
C HIS A 42 -6.82 19.14 -0.12
N MET A 43 -5.55 19.36 -0.47
CA MET A 43 -5.04 20.68 -0.89
C MET A 43 -5.53 21.08 -2.28
N ALA A 44 -5.94 20.13 -3.11
CA ALA A 44 -6.46 20.41 -4.44
C ALA A 44 -7.88 20.99 -4.44
N LYS A 45 -8.55 21.04 -3.29
CA LYS A 45 -9.92 21.53 -3.17
C LYS A 45 -10.01 22.99 -3.63
N GLY A 46 -10.89 23.26 -4.60
CA GLY A 46 -11.10 24.60 -5.15
C GLY A 46 -10.12 24.99 -6.27
N LEU A 47 -9.17 24.12 -6.61
CA LEU A 47 -8.28 24.29 -7.77
C LEU A 47 -8.76 23.46 -8.95
N GLU A 48 -8.31 23.79 -10.15
CA GLU A 48 -8.54 23.01 -11.37
C GLU A 48 -7.31 23.04 -12.27
N PHE A 49 -7.12 21.96 -13.03
CA PHE A 49 -5.96 21.79 -13.90
C PHE A 49 -6.37 21.08 -15.19
N LYS A 50 -5.73 21.47 -16.30
CA LYS A 50 -5.93 20.83 -17.62
C LYS A 50 -5.70 19.32 -17.59
N ASN A 51 -4.62 18.88 -16.93
CA ASN A 51 -4.24 17.48 -16.83
C ASN A 51 -3.95 17.11 -15.36
N VAL A 52 -4.60 16.07 -14.86
CA VAL A 52 -4.44 15.61 -13.47
C VAL A 52 -3.99 14.15 -13.46
N TYR A 53 -3.00 13.87 -12.60
CA TYR A 53 -2.50 12.52 -12.34
C TYR A 53 -2.82 12.16 -10.89
N ILE A 54 -3.74 11.23 -10.69
CA ILE A 54 -3.99 10.64 -9.38
C ILE A 54 -3.17 9.36 -9.27
N VAL A 55 -2.23 9.36 -8.34
CA VAL A 55 -1.27 8.28 -8.13
C VAL A 55 -1.56 7.55 -6.83
N GLY A 56 -1.22 6.26 -6.79
CA GLY A 56 -1.43 5.45 -5.58
C GLY A 56 -2.90 5.11 -5.33
N MET A 57 -3.67 4.88 -6.40
CA MET A 57 -5.02 4.35 -6.34
C MET A 57 -5.00 2.87 -5.93
N GLU A 58 -4.61 2.61 -4.70
CA GLU A 58 -4.36 1.28 -4.13
C GLU A 58 -5.24 1.06 -2.89
N GLU A 59 -5.70 -0.17 -2.67
CA GLU A 59 -6.30 -0.54 -1.38
C GLU A 59 -5.32 -0.30 -0.22
N ASP A 60 -5.85 0.10 0.94
CA ASP A 60 -5.11 0.52 2.15
C ASP A 60 -4.24 1.79 2.02
N LEU A 61 -4.20 2.40 0.82
CA LEU A 61 -3.59 3.71 0.59
C LEU A 61 -4.65 4.75 0.28
N PHE A 62 -5.52 4.44 -0.69
CA PHE A 62 -6.65 5.27 -1.06
C PHE A 62 -7.78 4.39 -1.67
N PRO A 63 -8.72 3.90 -0.85
CA PRO A 63 -9.03 4.36 0.51
C PRO A 63 -7.98 4.00 1.56
N SER A 64 -7.74 4.91 2.49
CA SER A 64 -6.84 4.66 3.63
C SER A 64 -7.34 3.50 4.48
N GLN A 65 -6.43 2.63 4.93
CA GLN A 65 -6.75 1.48 5.79
C GLN A 65 -7.52 1.87 7.06
N MET A 66 -7.24 3.06 7.61
CA MET A 66 -7.91 3.57 8.81
C MET A 66 -9.41 3.84 8.56
N MET A 67 -9.75 4.24 7.34
CA MET A 67 -11.09 4.63 6.91
C MET A 67 -11.93 3.46 6.41
N LEU A 68 -11.37 2.23 6.43
CA LEU A 68 -12.10 1.01 6.10
C LEU A 68 -12.96 0.48 7.26
N SER A 69 -12.81 1.06 8.47
CA SER A 69 -13.44 0.56 9.69
C SER A 69 -14.94 0.87 9.79
N SER A 70 -15.39 1.98 9.19
CA SER A 70 -16.81 2.35 9.15
C SER A 70 -17.26 2.70 7.74
N ARG A 71 -18.55 2.49 7.46
CA ARG A 71 -19.13 2.89 6.18
C ARG A 71 -19.06 4.40 5.98
N ALA A 72 -19.29 5.18 7.04
CA ALA A 72 -19.28 6.64 6.95
C ALA A 72 -17.90 7.18 6.55
N ASP A 73 -16.83 6.59 7.09
CA ASP A 73 -15.45 6.95 6.78
C ASP A 73 -15.09 6.59 5.32
N LEU A 74 -15.54 5.43 4.85
CA LEU A 74 -15.36 5.05 3.45
C LEU A 74 -16.12 5.99 2.50
N GLU A 75 -17.33 6.44 2.87
CA GLU A 75 -18.06 7.45 2.09
C GLU A 75 -17.33 8.81 2.05
N GLU A 76 -16.58 9.18 3.09
CA GLU A 76 -15.74 10.38 3.09
C GLU A 76 -14.56 10.24 2.13
N GLU A 77 -13.85 9.11 2.15
CA GLU A 77 -12.78 8.83 1.17
C GLU A 77 -13.31 8.82 -0.27
N ARG A 78 -14.54 8.32 -0.49
CA ARG A 78 -15.20 8.39 -1.80
C ARG A 78 -15.49 9.84 -2.21
N ARG A 79 -15.91 10.70 -1.28
CA ARG A 79 -16.06 12.15 -1.55
C ARG A 79 -14.72 12.78 -1.91
N LEU A 80 -13.63 12.40 -1.23
CA LEU A 80 -12.29 12.85 -1.59
C LEU A 80 -11.91 12.42 -3.01
N PHE A 81 -12.22 11.19 -3.40
CA PHE A 81 -11.95 10.71 -4.75
C PHE A 81 -12.75 11.49 -5.80
N TYR A 82 -14.02 11.77 -5.52
CA TYR A 82 -14.86 12.61 -6.38
C TYR A 82 -14.27 14.02 -6.54
N VAL A 83 -13.80 14.64 -5.45
CA VAL A 83 -13.10 15.93 -5.52
C VAL A 83 -11.87 15.81 -6.42
N ALA A 84 -11.05 14.78 -6.26
CA ALA A 84 -9.85 14.57 -7.06
C ALA A 84 -10.15 14.43 -8.57
N ILE A 85 -11.16 13.64 -8.94
CA ILE A 85 -11.61 13.47 -10.34
C ILE A 85 -12.03 14.81 -10.94
N THR A 86 -12.81 15.59 -10.19
CA THR A 86 -13.36 16.87 -10.67
C THR A 86 -12.34 18.01 -10.71
N ARG A 87 -11.07 17.78 -10.33
CA ARG A 87 -10.00 18.78 -10.54
C ARG A 87 -9.50 18.80 -11.98
N ALA A 88 -9.80 17.76 -12.77
CA ALA A 88 -9.33 17.62 -14.14
C ALA A 88 -10.29 18.27 -15.14
N GLU A 89 -9.82 19.22 -15.94
CA GLU A 89 -10.61 19.85 -17.01
C GLU A 89 -10.63 19.03 -18.30
N GLN A 90 -9.49 18.43 -18.68
CA GLN A 90 -9.33 17.76 -19.98
C GLN A 90 -8.96 16.28 -19.86
N LYS A 91 -7.90 15.98 -19.11
CA LYS A 91 -7.41 14.60 -18.97
C LYS A 91 -7.17 14.23 -17.51
N LEU A 92 -7.66 13.05 -17.15
CA LEU A 92 -7.43 12.42 -15.87
C LEU A 92 -6.67 11.11 -16.10
N PHE A 93 -5.59 10.92 -15.36
CA PHE A 93 -4.82 9.68 -15.34
C PHE A 93 -4.86 9.09 -13.94
N LEU A 94 -5.21 7.80 -13.85
CA LEU A 94 -5.21 7.03 -12.60
C LEU A 94 -4.08 6.01 -12.67
N SER A 95 -3.34 5.86 -11.58
CA SER A 95 -2.27 4.85 -11.48
C SER A 95 -2.21 4.20 -10.12
N TYR A 96 -1.85 2.92 -10.13
CA TYR A 96 -1.62 2.10 -8.95
C TYR A 96 -0.36 1.27 -9.16
N ALA A 97 0.31 0.87 -8.08
CA ALA A 97 1.44 -0.06 -8.13
C ALA A 97 0.99 -1.49 -7.82
N LEU A 98 1.68 -2.50 -8.38
CA LEU A 98 1.53 -3.90 -7.96
C LEU A 98 2.34 -4.21 -6.68
N SER A 99 3.38 -3.42 -6.42
CA SER A 99 4.20 -3.55 -5.21
C SER A 99 4.78 -2.19 -4.83
N ARG A 100 4.77 -1.87 -3.54
CA ARG A 100 5.21 -0.58 -3.00
C ARG A 100 6.04 -0.76 -1.73
N TYR A 101 7.15 -0.05 -1.64
CA TYR A 101 7.86 0.11 -0.37
C TYR A 101 7.14 1.16 0.50
N ARG A 102 6.74 0.76 1.70
CA ARG A 102 6.11 1.65 2.69
C ARG A 102 6.64 1.32 4.08
N PHE A 103 7.11 2.32 4.81
CA PHE A 103 7.66 2.17 6.17
C PHE A 103 8.70 1.04 6.28
N GLY A 104 9.62 0.95 5.31
CA GLY A 104 10.70 -0.04 5.29
C GLY A 104 10.29 -1.47 4.90
N ARG A 105 9.04 -1.70 4.53
CA ARG A 105 8.53 -3.01 4.09
C ARG A 105 8.02 -2.95 2.66
N LEU A 106 8.33 -3.97 1.88
CA LEU A 106 7.73 -4.18 0.57
C LEU A 106 6.34 -4.78 0.77
N LYS A 107 5.30 -4.12 0.24
CA LYS A 107 3.91 -4.56 0.30
C LYS A 107 3.42 -4.85 -1.12
N SER A 108 2.69 -5.95 -1.30
CA SER A 108 1.88 -6.21 -2.50
C SER A 108 0.64 -5.33 -2.45
N CYS A 109 0.34 -4.64 -3.54
CA CYS A 109 -0.75 -3.68 -3.60
C CYS A 109 -1.81 -4.15 -4.58
N GLU A 110 -3.08 -4.00 -4.17
CA GLU A 110 -4.24 -4.25 -5.02
C GLU A 110 -4.80 -2.91 -5.52
N PRO A 111 -5.40 -2.87 -6.72
CA PRO A 111 -6.04 -1.66 -7.21
C PRO A 111 -7.17 -1.20 -6.28
N SER A 112 -7.33 0.11 -6.13
CA SER A 112 -8.40 0.69 -5.34
C SER A 112 -9.77 0.33 -5.91
N ARG A 113 -10.71 -0.05 -5.04
CA ARG A 113 -12.13 -0.26 -5.39
C ARG A 113 -12.77 0.93 -6.10
N PHE A 114 -12.28 2.14 -5.86
CA PHE A 114 -12.80 3.35 -6.50
C PHE A 114 -12.57 3.37 -8.01
N ILE A 115 -11.58 2.62 -8.52
CA ILE A 115 -11.39 2.46 -9.96
C ILE A 115 -12.54 1.63 -10.55
N GLU A 116 -12.97 0.57 -9.86
CA GLU A 116 -14.05 -0.32 -10.31
C GLU A 116 -15.43 0.35 -10.26
N GLU A 117 -15.59 1.38 -9.43
CA GLU A 117 -16.81 2.19 -9.36
C GLU A 117 -17.00 3.10 -10.60
N ILE A 118 -15.95 3.33 -11.40
CA ILE A 118 -16.05 4.10 -12.64
C ILE A 118 -16.57 3.20 -13.77
N ASP A 119 -17.53 3.72 -14.54
CA ASP A 119 -18.02 3.01 -15.72
C ASP A 119 -16.87 2.73 -16.70
N SER A 120 -16.65 1.44 -16.97
CA SER A 120 -15.62 0.92 -17.88
C SER A 120 -15.56 1.61 -19.25
N LYS A 121 -16.68 2.16 -19.76
CA LYS A 121 -16.70 2.88 -21.05
C LYS A 121 -15.85 4.15 -21.05
N PHE A 122 -15.56 4.71 -19.87
CA PHE A 122 -14.73 5.91 -19.71
C PHE A 122 -13.27 5.58 -19.36
N ILE A 123 -12.95 4.32 -19.08
CA ILE A 123 -11.60 3.90 -18.74
C ILE A 123 -10.88 3.41 -20.00
N LYS A 124 -9.68 3.94 -20.23
CA LYS A 124 -8.75 3.43 -21.24
C LYS A 124 -7.57 2.81 -20.52
N GLU A 125 -7.54 1.48 -20.47
CA GLU A 125 -6.44 0.76 -19.84
C GLU A 125 -5.17 0.79 -20.70
N ASN A 126 -4.04 1.14 -20.09
CA ASN A 126 -2.75 1.08 -20.75
C ASN A 126 -2.13 -0.31 -20.58
N SER A 127 -2.52 -1.24 -21.46
CA SER A 127 -2.03 -2.63 -21.47
C SER A 127 -0.54 -2.77 -21.82
N LYS A 128 0.15 -1.68 -22.21
CA LYS A 128 1.59 -1.72 -22.53
C LYS A 128 2.47 -1.96 -21.31
N PHE A 129 1.97 -1.66 -20.11
CA PHE A 129 2.69 -1.81 -18.84
C PHE A 129 1.88 -2.54 -17.76
N GLY A 130 0.61 -2.87 -18.02
CA GLY A 130 -0.29 -3.54 -17.08
C GLY A 130 -0.19 -5.06 -17.17
N GLY A 131 0.32 -5.70 -16.12
CA GLY A 131 0.33 -7.15 -15.92
C GLY A 131 -1.05 -7.74 -15.58
N HIS A 132 -2.15 -7.19 -16.07
CA HIS A 132 -3.44 -7.89 -16.04
C HIS A 132 -3.55 -8.79 -17.26
N SER A 133 -2.82 -9.91 -17.22
CA SER A 133 -3.15 -11.05 -18.05
C SER A 133 -3.89 -12.05 -17.17
N THR A 134 -5.20 -12.15 -17.34
CA THR A 134 -6.01 -13.32 -16.98
C THR A 134 -5.65 -14.54 -17.83
N GLN A 135 -4.47 -14.58 -18.45
CA GLN A 135 -3.96 -15.70 -19.24
C GLN A 135 -2.56 -16.09 -18.75
N PRO A 136 -2.25 -17.40 -18.69
CA PRO A 136 -0.94 -17.88 -18.28
C PRO A 136 0.12 -17.43 -19.29
N ILE A 137 1.05 -16.58 -18.85
CA ILE A 137 2.18 -16.10 -19.66
C ILE A 137 3.10 -17.30 -19.97
N THR A 138 2.97 -17.86 -21.17
CA THR A 138 3.88 -18.90 -21.68
C THR A 138 5.03 -18.35 -22.51
N THR A 139 5.07 -17.04 -22.83
CA THR A 139 6.23 -16.46 -23.52
C THR A 139 6.34 -14.94 -23.28
N VAL A 140 7.39 -14.52 -22.58
CA VAL A 140 7.76 -13.11 -22.42
C VAL A 140 8.67 -12.70 -23.59
N THR A 141 8.16 -11.89 -24.52
CA THR A 141 8.90 -11.43 -25.72
C THR A 141 9.52 -10.03 -25.58
N SER A 142 9.40 -9.37 -24.43
CA SER A 142 9.96 -8.03 -24.21
C SER A 142 11.43 -8.06 -23.79
N GLN A 143 12.32 -7.49 -24.62
CA GLN A 143 13.74 -7.29 -24.32
C GLN A 143 13.98 -6.35 -23.11
N TYR A 144 13.03 -5.47 -22.79
CA TYR A 144 13.10 -4.59 -21.63
C TYR A 144 12.91 -5.37 -20.32
N ALA A 145 12.01 -6.35 -20.30
CA ALA A 145 11.82 -7.25 -19.16
C ALA A 145 13.04 -8.16 -18.93
N LYS A 146 13.78 -8.54 -19.98
CA LYS A 146 15.01 -9.34 -19.85
C LYS A 146 16.12 -8.62 -19.07
N ASN A 147 16.21 -7.29 -19.16
CA ASN A 147 17.28 -6.55 -18.48
C ASN A 147 17.00 -6.35 -16.98
N LEU A 148 15.72 -6.24 -16.58
CA LEU A 148 15.33 -6.23 -15.16
C LEU A 148 15.54 -7.58 -14.48
N ILE A 149 15.37 -8.69 -15.21
CA ILE A 149 15.62 -10.05 -14.70
C ILE A 149 17.13 -10.35 -14.64
N ARG A 150 17.94 -9.83 -15.57
CA ARG A 150 19.40 -10.02 -15.57
C ARG A 150 20.11 -9.28 -14.43
N GLY A 151 19.59 -8.13 -13.97
CA GLY A 151 20.15 -7.41 -12.83
C GLY A 151 19.93 -8.08 -11.47
N ALA A 152 18.94 -8.99 -11.37
CA ALA A 152 18.63 -9.76 -10.15
C ALA A 152 19.31 -11.14 -10.11
N SER A 153 20.15 -11.48 -11.10
CA SER A 153 20.71 -12.83 -11.28
C SER A 153 21.97 -13.12 -10.46
N HIS A 154 22.11 -12.56 -9.25
CA HIS A 154 23.08 -12.99 -8.22
C HIS A 154 22.39 -13.23 -6.86
N SER A 155 21.19 -13.78 -6.91
CA SER A 155 20.54 -14.38 -5.75
C SER A 155 20.09 -15.78 -6.16
N ASN A 156 20.85 -16.76 -5.71
CA ASN A 156 20.59 -18.18 -5.88
C ASN A 156 19.33 -18.58 -5.08
N GLN A 157 18.15 -18.18 -5.53
CA GLN A 157 16.89 -18.61 -4.95
C GLN A 157 16.40 -19.84 -5.70
N LYS A 158 16.65 -21.00 -5.09
CA LYS A 158 15.98 -22.26 -5.40
C LYS A 158 14.47 -22.02 -5.51
N THR A 159 13.92 -22.26 -6.68
CA THR A 159 12.49 -22.39 -6.91
C THR A 159 11.99 -23.63 -6.18
N THR A 160 11.49 -23.47 -4.96
CA THR A 160 10.68 -24.50 -4.31
C THR A 160 9.27 -24.42 -4.88
N SER A 161 8.90 -25.45 -5.65
CA SER A 161 7.52 -25.79 -6.00
C SER A 161 6.61 -25.59 -4.78
N GLN A 162 5.50 -24.87 -4.93
CA GLN A 162 4.44 -24.80 -3.91
C GLN A 162 3.90 -26.22 -3.67
N GLN A 163 4.49 -26.93 -2.72
CA GLN A 163 3.98 -28.22 -2.27
C GLN A 163 2.79 -27.94 -1.37
N VAL A 164 1.58 -28.28 -1.81
CA VAL A 164 0.40 -28.26 -0.94
C VAL A 164 0.52 -29.47 -0.02
N TYR A 165 0.72 -29.25 1.28
CA TYR A 165 0.76 -30.33 2.26
C TYR A 165 -0.66 -30.82 2.55
N THR A 166 -0.89 -32.13 2.40
CA THR A 166 -2.11 -32.79 2.90
C THR A 166 -1.85 -33.35 4.30
N PRO A 167 -2.63 -32.95 5.32
CA PRO A 167 -2.45 -33.43 6.69
C PRO A 167 -2.66 -34.94 6.82
N SER A 168 -2.02 -35.53 7.83
CA SER A 168 -2.24 -36.93 8.20
C SER A 168 -3.71 -37.18 8.60
N SER A 169 -4.23 -38.38 8.33
CA SER A 169 -5.63 -38.76 8.63
C SER A 169 -6.00 -38.67 10.12
N ASP A 170 -5.00 -38.64 11.01
CA ASP A 170 -5.14 -38.61 12.46
C ASP A 170 -4.81 -37.23 13.06
N PHE A 171 -5.01 -36.15 12.30
CA PHE A 171 -4.74 -34.80 12.77
C PHE A 171 -5.80 -34.32 13.76
N THR A 172 -5.45 -34.25 15.04
CA THR A 172 -6.21 -33.55 16.09
C THR A 172 -5.38 -32.38 16.63
N PRO A 173 -5.90 -31.14 16.63
CA PRO A 173 -5.20 -30.01 17.24
C PRO A 173 -4.93 -30.26 18.73
N SER A 174 -3.68 -30.07 19.14
CA SER A 174 -3.28 -30.15 20.54
C SER A 174 -3.50 -28.80 21.22
N ASP A 175 -3.64 -28.81 22.55
CA ASP A 175 -3.63 -27.58 23.34
C ASP A 175 -2.23 -26.92 23.27
N THR A 176 -2.17 -25.71 22.74
CA THR A 176 -0.92 -24.95 22.53
C THR A 176 -0.47 -24.21 23.80
N THR A 177 -1.18 -24.37 24.92
CA THR A 177 -0.85 -23.73 26.20
C THR A 177 0.55 -24.12 26.68
N ASN A 178 0.94 -25.39 26.54
CA ASN A 178 2.27 -25.89 26.96
C ASN A 178 3.29 -25.95 25.82
N LEU A 179 3.05 -25.24 24.71
CA LEU A 179 4.00 -25.21 23.62
C LEU A 179 5.27 -24.43 24.01
N GLU A 180 6.42 -25.05 23.82
CA GLU A 180 7.75 -24.52 24.11
C GLU A 180 8.63 -24.44 22.84
N GLU A 181 9.70 -23.65 22.92
CA GLU A 181 10.72 -23.58 21.87
C GLU A 181 11.40 -24.93 21.68
N GLY A 182 11.61 -25.32 20.42
CA GLY A 182 12.23 -26.59 20.06
C GLY A 182 11.28 -27.76 19.85
N MET A 183 10.00 -27.64 20.24
CA MET A 183 9.00 -28.68 20.01
C MET A 183 8.69 -28.86 18.51
N LYS A 184 8.34 -30.09 18.12
CA LYS A 184 7.87 -30.40 16.77
C LYS A 184 6.36 -30.24 16.69
N VAL A 185 5.90 -29.59 15.64
CA VAL A 185 4.49 -29.34 15.39
C VAL A 185 4.12 -29.67 13.96
N GLU A 186 2.88 -30.09 13.76
CA GLU A 186 2.27 -30.29 12.45
C GLU A 186 1.17 -29.24 12.26
N HIS A 187 1.17 -28.56 11.11
CA HIS A 187 0.12 -27.62 10.72
C HIS A 187 -0.54 -28.11 9.42
N PRO A 188 -1.88 -28.09 9.31
CA PRO A 188 -2.59 -28.68 8.18
C PRO A 188 -2.27 -28.04 6.82
N LYS A 189 -1.80 -26.79 6.81
CA LYS A 189 -1.39 -26.07 5.58
C LYS A 189 0.12 -26.13 5.31
N PHE A 190 0.93 -26.29 6.35
CA PHE A 190 2.38 -26.06 6.27
C PHE A 190 3.22 -27.30 6.60
N GLY A 191 2.58 -28.40 7.01
CA GLY A 191 3.26 -29.64 7.33
C GLY A 191 3.96 -29.60 8.68
N PHE A 192 4.98 -30.45 8.79
CA PHE A 192 5.82 -30.53 9.98
C PHE A 192 6.77 -29.34 10.07
N GLY A 193 6.97 -28.86 11.28
CA GLY A 193 7.90 -27.79 11.59
C GLY A 193 8.38 -27.81 13.03
N LYS A 194 9.42 -27.05 13.31
CA LYS A 194 10.01 -26.89 14.64
C LYS A 194 9.76 -25.48 15.15
N VAL A 195 9.32 -25.34 16.39
CA VAL A 195 9.15 -24.03 17.02
C VAL A 195 10.55 -23.43 17.25
N ILE A 196 10.82 -22.29 16.63
CA ILE A 196 12.10 -21.57 16.79
C ILE A 196 12.01 -20.63 17.99
N ASN A 197 10.90 -19.90 18.11
CA ASN A 197 10.74 -18.88 19.13
C ASN A 197 9.28 -18.70 19.52
N ILE A 198 9.02 -18.38 20.79
CA ILE A 198 7.69 -18.04 21.29
C ILE A 198 7.72 -16.62 21.86
N ASP A 199 6.89 -15.76 21.29
CA ASP A 199 6.69 -14.41 21.76
C ASP A 199 5.46 -14.35 22.67
N ASN A 200 5.71 -14.02 23.93
CA ASN A 200 4.70 -13.86 24.97
C ASN A 200 4.41 -12.37 25.28
N LEU A 201 4.87 -11.42 24.46
CA LEU A 201 4.58 -10.00 24.66
C LEU A 201 3.17 -9.66 24.13
N GLY A 202 2.28 -9.27 25.06
CA GLY A 202 0.94 -8.74 24.78
C GLY A 202 -0.20 -9.71 25.11
N THR A 203 -1.43 -9.34 24.74
CA THR A 203 -2.66 -10.07 25.09
C THR A 203 -2.81 -11.42 24.36
N SER A 204 -1.91 -11.79 23.44
CA SER A 204 -2.01 -13.02 22.65
C SER A 204 -0.64 -13.59 22.28
N ARG A 205 -0.44 -14.90 22.53
CA ARG A 205 0.83 -15.60 22.29
C ARG A 205 1.07 -15.92 20.81
N LYS A 206 2.26 -15.64 20.31
CA LYS A 206 2.69 -15.95 18.94
C LYS A 206 3.86 -16.92 18.95
N ALA A 207 3.87 -17.86 18.00
CA ALA A 207 5.00 -18.77 17.80
C ALA A 207 5.57 -18.60 16.40
N LYS A 208 6.89 -18.53 16.31
CA LYS A 208 7.65 -18.59 15.07
C LYS A 208 8.08 -20.04 14.84
N VAL A 209 7.63 -20.63 13.75
CA VAL A 209 7.83 -22.05 13.41
C VAL A 209 8.55 -22.16 12.08
N GLU A 210 9.62 -22.94 12.02
CA GLU A 210 10.30 -23.32 10.78
C GLU A 210 9.65 -24.59 10.24
N PHE A 211 8.95 -24.47 9.12
CA PHE A 211 8.32 -25.61 8.45
C PHE A 211 9.25 -26.19 7.39
N ASP A 212 9.38 -27.52 7.37
CA ASP A 212 10.35 -28.24 6.52
C ASP A 212 10.20 -27.87 5.03
N ASN A 213 8.96 -27.68 4.57
CA ASN A 213 8.62 -27.40 3.17
C ASN A 213 8.21 -25.94 2.90
N PHE A 214 7.99 -25.12 3.94
CA PHE A 214 7.40 -23.77 3.80
C PHE A 214 8.22 -22.66 4.45
N GLY A 215 9.35 -23.00 5.05
CA GLY A 215 10.24 -22.07 5.75
C GLY A 215 9.60 -21.48 7.00
N GLU A 216 10.16 -20.36 7.45
CA GLU A 216 9.73 -19.70 8.68
C GLU A 216 8.34 -19.03 8.53
N LYS A 217 7.44 -19.32 9.47
CA LYS A 217 6.12 -18.68 9.60
C LYS A 217 5.84 -18.29 11.04
N THR A 218 5.25 -17.10 11.22
CA THR A 218 4.74 -16.63 12.51
C THR A 218 3.25 -16.93 12.61
N LEU A 219 2.86 -17.69 13.63
CA LEU A 219 1.49 -18.13 13.86
C LEU A 219 0.98 -17.59 15.20
N LEU A 220 -0.30 -17.20 15.24
CA LEU A 220 -0.97 -16.81 16.46
C LEU A 220 -1.58 -18.05 17.12
N LEU A 221 -1.11 -18.42 18.32
CA LEU A 221 -1.37 -19.73 18.93
C LEU A 221 -2.86 -19.98 19.24
N SER A 222 -3.66 -18.93 19.40
CA SER A 222 -5.12 -19.04 19.62
C SER A 222 -5.90 -19.46 18.38
N PHE A 223 -5.34 -19.29 17.18
CA PHE A 223 -5.99 -19.66 15.91
C PHE A 223 -5.21 -20.71 15.12
N ALA A 224 -3.96 -20.96 15.49
CA ALA A 224 -3.12 -21.94 14.84
C ALA A 224 -3.56 -23.36 15.23
N LYS A 225 -4.14 -24.10 14.29
CA LYS A 225 -4.43 -25.52 14.44
C LYS A 225 -3.11 -26.29 14.36
N LEU A 226 -2.44 -26.46 15.50
CA LEU A 226 -1.18 -27.19 15.61
C LEU A 226 -1.40 -28.52 16.33
N LYS A 227 -0.79 -29.59 15.82
CA LYS A 227 -0.63 -30.85 16.54
C LYS A 227 0.80 -30.94 17.04
N ILE A 228 0.97 -31.17 18.33
CA ILE A 228 2.29 -31.28 18.99
C ILE A 228 2.73 -32.74 18.94
N HIS A 229 3.99 -32.99 18.59
CA HIS A 229 4.61 -34.32 18.51
C HIS A 229 5.78 -34.46 19.48
#